data_AF-G9XD55-F1
#
_entry.id   AF-G9XD55-F1
#
_cell.length_a   1.000
_cell.length_b   1.000
_cell.length_c   1.000
_cell.angle_alpha   90.00
_cell.angle_beta   90.00
_cell.angle_gamma   90.00
#
_symmetry.space_group_name_H-M   'P 1'
#
loop_
_entity.id
_entity.type
_entity.pdbx_description
1 polymer ?
#
loop_
_entity_poly.entity_id
_entity_poly.type
_entity_poly.pdbx_seq_one_letter_code
_entity_poly.pdbx_strand_id
1 'polypeptide(L)'
;MDILEKDFICANKQELFTTIVFYDIISNKRRTELVKILNAFGYRIQKSVFECILTTKKYQLLLKKIKKFSKPEDLIRVYKLNKNVVTTILGKNNDITYIDDIFI
;
A
#
# COMPACT_ATOMS: atom_id res chain seq x y z
N MET A 1 9.28 -8.47 32.76
CA MET A 1 8.99 -8.96 31.40
C MET A 1 10.13 -9.87 31.04
N ASP A 2 9.85 -11.15 31.11
CA ASP A 2 10.90 -12.17 31.15
C ASP A 2 11.39 -12.42 29.72
N ILE A 3 12.62 -12.92 29.60
CA ILE A 3 13.31 -13.07 28.31
C ILE A 3 12.45 -13.88 27.31
N LEU A 4 11.72 -14.89 27.81
CA LEU A 4 10.78 -15.71 27.05
C LEU A 4 9.57 -14.94 26.49
N GLU A 5 9.01 -14.00 27.24
CA GLU A 5 7.93 -13.14 26.73
C GLU A 5 8.45 -12.22 25.63
N LYS A 6 9.66 -11.70 25.81
CA LYS A 6 10.31 -10.80 24.85
C LYS A 6 10.60 -11.53 23.52
N ASP A 7 11.11 -12.76 23.61
CA ASP A 7 11.37 -13.61 22.45
C ASP A 7 10.08 -14.04 21.74
N PHE A 8 9.02 -14.36 22.50
CA PHE A 8 7.71 -14.69 21.93
C PHE A 8 7.06 -13.51 21.21
N ILE A 9 7.19 -12.30 21.76
CA ILE A 9 6.71 -11.07 21.14
C ILE A 9 7.53 -10.73 19.90
N CYS A 10 8.86 -10.88 19.95
CA CYS A 10 9.74 -10.68 18.80
C CYS A 10 9.47 -11.68 17.67
N ALA A 11 9.24 -12.95 17.99
CA ALA A 11 8.90 -14.00 17.01
C ALA A 11 7.52 -13.79 16.37
N ASN A 12 6.57 -13.21 17.11
CA ASN A 12 5.21 -12.93 16.61
C ASN A 12 5.03 -11.50 16.06
N LYS A 13 6.07 -10.67 16.07
CA LYS A 13 6.00 -9.30 15.55
C LYS A 13 5.89 -9.34 14.03
N GLN A 14 4.70 -9.10 13.50
CA GLN A 14 4.51 -8.94 12.05
C GLN A 14 5.22 -7.68 11.61
N GLU A 15 6.32 -7.85 10.87
CA GLU A 15 7.06 -6.74 10.29
C GLU A 15 6.19 -6.01 9.27
N LEU A 16 5.97 -4.73 9.53
CA LEU A 16 5.34 -3.78 8.61
C LEU A 16 6.40 -3.21 7.67
N PHE A 17 6.01 -3.01 6.41
CA PHE A 17 6.86 -2.34 5.42
C PHE A 17 6.01 -1.51 4.46
N THR A 18 6.60 -0.44 3.94
CA THR A 18 5.96 0.41 2.95
C THR A 18 5.96 -0.28 1.59
N THR A 19 4.83 -0.22 0.90
CA THR A 19 4.63 -0.69 -0.46
C THR A 19 4.09 0.45 -1.30
N ILE A 20 4.70 0.71 -2.45
CA ILE A 20 4.20 1.70 -3.41
C ILE A 20 3.63 0.98 -4.62
N VAL A 21 2.41 1.34 -5.01
CA VAL A 21 1.74 0.83 -6.19
C VAL A 21 1.59 1.96 -7.20
N PHE A 22 2.28 1.85 -8.33
CA PHE A 22 2.08 2.68 -9.50
C PHE A 22 1.18 1.96 -10.50
N TYR A 23 0.30 2.69 -11.16
CA TYR A 23 -0.48 2.13 -12.26
C TYR A 23 -0.59 3.10 -13.44
N ASP A 24 -0.61 2.54 -14.63
CA ASP A 24 -1.01 3.23 -15.85
C ASP A 24 -2.03 2.34 -16.58
N ILE A 25 -3.25 2.85 -16.67
CA ILE A 25 -4.43 2.11 -17.15
C ILE A 25 -5.27 3.10 -17.95
N ILE A 26 -5.54 2.79 -19.22
CA ILE A 26 -6.23 3.68 -20.15
C ILE A 26 -7.69 3.93 -19.72
N SER A 27 -8.40 2.88 -19.35
CA SER A 27 -9.83 2.95 -19.02
C SER A 27 -10.10 3.63 -17.67
N ASN A 28 -10.86 4.73 -17.68
CA ASN A 28 -11.29 5.43 -16.46
C ASN A 28 -12.07 4.50 -15.51
N LYS A 29 -12.96 3.67 -16.06
CA LYS A 29 -13.76 2.71 -15.29
C LYS A 29 -12.86 1.72 -14.55
N ARG A 30 -11.88 1.13 -15.26
CA ARG A 30 -10.90 0.21 -14.66
C ARG A 30 -10.06 0.89 -13.60
N ARG A 31 -9.61 2.14 -13.81
CA ARG A 31 -8.89 2.90 -12.77
C ARG A 31 -9.72 3.04 -11.49
N THR A 32 -11.01 3.37 -11.60
CA THR A 32 -11.90 3.46 -10.44
C THR A 32 -12.07 2.11 -9.73
N GLU A 33 -12.15 1.01 -10.47
CA GLU A 33 -12.19 -0.34 -9.90
C GLU A 33 -10.89 -0.69 -9.15
N LEU A 34 -9.72 -0.38 -9.73
CA LEU A 34 -8.44 -0.60 -9.06
C LEU A 34 -8.30 0.26 -7.79
N VAL A 35 -8.71 1.53 -7.84
CA VAL A 35 -8.74 2.41 -6.66
C VAL A 35 -9.54 1.80 -5.53
N LYS A 36 -10.73 1.24 -5.80
CA LYS A 36 -11.54 0.54 -4.78
C LYS A 36 -10.80 -0.66 -4.17
N ILE A 37 -10.05 -1.40 -4.98
CA ILE A 37 -9.21 -2.52 -4.48
C ILE A 37 -8.10 -1.98 -3.58
N LEU A 38 -7.36 -0.95 -4.02
CA LEU A 38 -6.18 -0.43 -3.33
C LEU A 38 -6.52 0.33 -2.04
N ASN A 39 -7.70 0.96 -1.94
CA ASN A 39 -8.19 1.61 -0.73
C ASN A 39 -8.29 0.65 0.48
N ALA A 40 -8.38 -0.67 0.26
CA ALA A 40 -8.38 -1.65 1.35
C ALA A 40 -6.97 -1.96 1.91
N PHE A 41 -5.92 -1.37 1.32
CA PHE A 41 -4.51 -1.65 1.65
C PHE A 41 -3.70 -0.38 1.97
N GLY A 42 -4.15 0.79 1.53
CA GLY A 42 -3.47 2.04 1.81
C GLY A 42 -4.14 3.24 1.18
N TYR A 43 -3.36 4.30 0.98
CA TYR A 43 -3.86 5.62 0.63
C TYR A 43 -3.34 6.06 -0.74
N ARG A 44 -4.18 6.80 -1.45
CA ARG A 44 -3.81 7.38 -2.74
C ARG A 44 -3.01 8.66 -2.51
N ILE A 45 -1.75 8.67 -2.93
CA ILE A 45 -0.84 9.81 -2.75
C ILE A 45 -0.67 10.65 -4.03
N GLN A 46 -1.02 10.09 -5.20
CA GLN A 46 -1.11 10.83 -6.46
C GLN A 46 -2.22 10.21 -7.33
N LYS A 47 -2.56 10.88 -8.44
CA LYS A 47 -3.58 10.40 -9.39
C LYS A 47 -3.38 8.93 -9.79
N SER A 48 -2.15 8.44 -9.87
CA SER A 48 -1.89 7.06 -10.25
C SER A 48 -0.94 6.29 -9.32
N VAL A 49 -0.86 6.73 -8.06
CA VAL A 49 0.07 6.16 -7.06
C VAL A 49 -0.62 5.95 -5.72
N PHE A 50 -0.40 4.77 -5.14
CA PHE A 50 -0.81 4.41 -3.79
C PHE A 50 0.38 4.07 -2.92
N GLU A 51 0.30 4.46 -1.66
CA GLU A 51 1.21 4.07 -0.60
C GLU A 51 0.47 3.19 0.41
N CYS A 52 1.07 2.07 0.79
CA CYS A 52 0.48 1.08 1.69
C CYS A 52 1.49 0.66 2.76
N ILE A 53 1.08 0.59 4.03
CA ILE A 53 1.90 0.02 5.11
C ILE A 53 1.35 -1.36 5.42
N LEU A 54 2.09 -2.41 5.05
CA LEU A 54 1.57 -3.77 4.99
C LEU A 54 2.40 -4.75 5.79
N THR A 55 1.72 -5.75 6.36
CA THR A 55 2.36 -7.00 6.78
C THR A 55 2.60 -7.90 5.57
N THR A 56 3.48 -8.90 5.70
CA THR A 56 3.73 -9.89 4.64
C THR A 56 2.44 -10.55 4.15
N LYS A 57 1.51 -10.90 5.05
CA LYS A 57 0.22 -11.51 4.70
C LYS A 57 -0.64 -10.57 3.85
N LYS A 58 -0.76 -9.30 4.24
CA LYS A 58 -1.54 -8.29 3.51
C LYS A 58 -0.91 -7.98 2.15
N TYR A 59 0.42 -7.94 2.06
CA TYR A 59 1.13 -7.77 0.79
C TYR A 59 0.86 -8.90 -0.21
N GLN A 60 0.88 -10.15 0.24
CA GLN A 60 0.53 -11.29 -0.64
C GLN A 60 -0.92 -11.22 -1.11
N LEU A 61 -1.84 -10.80 -0.24
CA LEU A 61 -3.24 -10.60 -0.61
C LEU A 61 -3.41 -9.46 -1.62
N LEU A 62 -2.69 -8.34 -1.45
CA LEU A 62 -2.64 -7.23 -2.40
C LEU A 62 -2.21 -7.73 -3.79
N LEU A 63 -1.07 -8.43 -3.87
CA LEU A 63 -0.56 -8.97 -5.13
C LEU A 63 -1.55 -9.92 -5.79
N LYS A 64 -2.21 -10.78 -5.02
CA LYS A 64 -3.24 -11.70 -5.54
C LYS A 64 -4.43 -10.93 -6.14
N LYS A 65 -4.92 -9.87 -5.48
CA LYS A 65 -6.02 -9.04 -5.99
C LYS A 65 -5.62 -8.26 -7.24
N ILE A 66 -4.43 -7.66 -7.27
CA ILE A 66 -3.92 -6.95 -8.44
C ILE A 66 -3.79 -7.90 -9.63
N LYS A 67 -3.16 -9.08 -9.45
CA LYS A 67 -3.01 -10.08 -10.51
C LYS A 67 -4.34 -10.56 -11.09
N LYS A 68 -5.37 -10.73 -10.24
CA LYS A 68 -6.72 -11.09 -10.69
C LYS A 68 -7.41 -9.97 -11.46
N PHE A 69 -7.09 -8.72 -11.14
CA PHE A 69 -7.68 -7.54 -11.77
C PHE A 69 -6.99 -7.16 -13.10
N SER A 70 -5.66 -7.27 -13.15
CA SER A 70 -4.82 -6.78 -14.25
C SER A 70 -5.14 -7.46 -15.57
N LYS A 71 -5.08 -6.67 -16.65
CA LYS A 71 -5.13 -7.14 -18.03
C LYS A 71 -3.77 -6.93 -18.72
N PRO A 72 -3.51 -7.58 -19.87
CA PRO A 72 -2.24 -7.44 -20.59
C PRO A 72 -1.86 -6.01 -20.96
N GLU A 73 -2.84 -5.15 -21.21
CA GLU A 73 -2.64 -3.74 -21.55
C GLU A 73 -2.40 -2.81 -20.34
N ASP A 74 -2.61 -3.30 -19.11
CA ASP A 74 -2.40 -2.50 -17.90
C ASP A 74 -0.92 -2.56 -17.48
N LEU A 75 -0.37 -1.42 -17.06
CA LEU A 75 0.98 -1.36 -16.51
C LEU A 75 0.91 -1.05 -15.01
N ILE A 76 1.06 -2.07 -14.18
CA ILE A 76 1.04 -1.94 -12.71
C ILE A 76 2.39 -2.34 -12.14
N ARG A 77 3.03 -1.46 -11.37
CA ARG A 77 4.30 -1.72 -10.67
C ARG A 77 4.08 -1.68 -9.17
N VAL A 78 4.60 -2.68 -8.46
CA VAL A 78 4.52 -2.78 -7.01
C VAL A 78 5.93 -2.85 -6.43
N TYR A 79 6.32 -1.83 -5.68
CA TYR A 79 7.60 -1.76 -4.99
C TYR A 79 7.40 -2.07 -3.52
N LYS A 80 8.12 -3.06 -3.00
CA LYS A 80 8.27 -3.29 -1.56
C LYS A 80 9.52 -2.53 -1.11
N LEU A 81 9.35 -1.57 -0.21
CA LEU A 81 10.45 -0.76 0.31
C LEU A 81 11.00 -1.35 1.61
N ASN A 82 12.24 -1.00 1.92
CA ASN A 82 12.91 -1.42 3.15
C ASN A 82 12.37 -0.63 4.36
N LYS A 83 12.69 -1.07 5.58
CA LYS A 83 12.19 -0.46 6.85
C LYS A 83 12.43 1.04 7.00
N ASN A 84 13.46 1.60 6.38
CA ASN A 84 13.87 3.00 6.55
C ASN A 84 13.54 3.82 5.31
N VAL A 85 12.25 4.04 5.06
CA VAL A 85 11.79 4.90 3.96
C VAL A 85 11.85 6.36 4.38
N VAL A 86 12.52 7.18 3.60
CA VAL A 86 12.51 8.64 3.74
C VAL A 86 11.69 9.22 2.59
N THR A 87 10.66 10.00 2.92
CA THR A 87 9.78 10.63 1.93
C THR A 87 10.00 12.13 1.94
N THR A 88 10.22 12.72 0.76
CA THR A 88 10.28 14.17 0.56
C THR A 88 9.24 14.55 -0.49
N ILE A 89 8.37 15.50 -0.16
CA ILE A 89 7.28 15.96 -1.03
C ILE A 89 7.58 17.39 -1.45
N LEU A 90 7.56 17.65 -2.77
CA LEU A 90 7.75 18.98 -3.35
C LEU A 90 6.54 19.32 -4.23
N GLY A 91 5.94 20.50 -4.04
CA GLY A 91 4.77 20.98 -4.80
C GLY A 91 3.49 21.14 -3.97
N LYS A 92 2.43 21.70 -4.57
CA LYS A 92 1.13 21.89 -3.89
C LYS A 92 0.30 20.60 -3.92
N ASN A 93 0.01 20.05 -2.73
CA ASN A 93 -1.00 19.01 -2.53
C ASN A 93 -2.38 19.65 -2.41
N ASN A 94 -3.05 19.92 -3.54
CA ASN A 94 -4.36 20.57 -3.49
C ASN A 94 -5.54 19.63 -3.18
N ASP A 95 -5.37 18.30 -3.14
CA ASP A 95 -6.51 17.37 -2.92
C ASP A 95 -6.15 16.10 -2.13
N ILE A 96 -5.13 16.15 -1.26
CA ILE A 96 -4.93 15.08 -0.26
C ILE A 96 -5.44 15.64 1.06
N THR A 97 -6.75 15.58 1.27
CA THR A 97 -7.28 15.48 2.62
C THR A 97 -6.65 14.24 3.23
N TYR A 98 -5.57 14.43 3.99
CA TYR A 98 -5.27 13.53 5.09
C TYR A 98 -6.55 13.56 5.92
N ILE A 99 -7.37 12.53 5.78
CA ILE A 99 -8.40 12.24 6.75
C ILE A 99 -7.60 11.79 7.98
N ASP A 100 -7.13 12.78 8.74
CA ASP A 100 -7.20 12.74 10.18
C ASP A 100 -8.64 12.30 10.49
N ASP A 101 -8.82 11.00 10.73
CA ASP A 101 -9.93 10.34 11.44
C ASP A 101 -9.93 8.82 11.14
N ILE A 102 -9.22 8.06 11.99
CA ILE A 102 -9.72 6.97 12.85
C ILE A 102 -10.51 5.83 12.13
N PHE A 103 -10.19 4.53 12.30
CA PHE A 103 -10.41 3.74 13.52
C PHE A 103 -9.34 2.66 13.77
N ILE A 104 -8.88 2.65 15.03
CA ILE A 104 -8.58 1.52 15.95
C ILE A 104 -8.61 0.12 15.32
#